data_AF-A0A9Q0QSJ8-F1
#
_entry.id   AF-A0A9Q0QSJ8-F1
#
_cell.length_a   1.000
_cell.length_b   1.000
_cell.length_c   1.000
_cell.angle_alpha   90.00
_cell.angle_beta   90.00
_cell.angle_gamma   90.00
#
_symmetry.space_group_name_H-M   'P 1'
#
loop_
_entity.id
_entity.type
_entity.pdbx_description
1 polymer ?
#
loop_
_entity_poly.entity_id
_entity_poly.type
_entity_poly.pdbx_seq_one_letter_code
_entity_poly.pdbx_strand_id
1 'polypeptide(L)'
;MADGNIELSDGAFPAVDAAEELNPGLNKELKADATPAEIAATSKYIKEQADIERNRKNVKDGLQKVKSAIIVSGVVVAVIGAIFAITKKLREK
;
A
#
# COMPACT_ATOMS: atom_id res chain seq x y z
N MET A 1 5.92 -22.49 -59.71
CA MET A 1 6.67 -21.92 -58.56
C MET A 1 7.21 -20.57 -59.01
N ALA A 2 6.98 -19.41 -58.39
CA ALA A 2 6.40 -19.08 -57.08
C ALA A 2 5.73 -17.69 -57.15
N ASP A 3 4.62 -17.52 -56.43
CA ASP A 3 3.91 -16.26 -56.20
C ASP A 3 4.66 -15.41 -55.17
N GLY A 4 5.13 -14.22 -55.58
CA GLY A 4 5.75 -13.24 -54.70
C GLY A 4 4.71 -12.28 -54.14
N ASN A 5 4.09 -12.64 -53.01
CA ASN A 5 3.21 -11.77 -52.26
C ASN A 5 4.08 -10.78 -51.44
N ILE A 6 4.17 -9.51 -51.86
CA ILE A 6 4.84 -8.45 -51.10
C ILE A 6 3.81 -7.85 -50.15
N GLU A 7 3.92 -8.19 -48.87
CA GLU A 7 3.24 -7.51 -47.77
C GLU A 7 3.79 -6.07 -47.65
N LEU A 8 3.03 -5.10 -48.15
CA LEU A 8 3.19 -3.69 -47.80
C LEU A 8 2.36 -3.44 -46.54
N SER A 9 2.98 -3.64 -45.38
CA SER A 9 2.48 -3.10 -44.12
C SER A 9 2.65 -1.57 -44.15
N ASP A 10 1.75 -0.91 -44.87
CA ASP A 10 1.69 0.54 -44.97
C ASP A 10 1.18 1.11 -43.64
N GLY A 11 1.98 2.01 -43.06
CA GLY A 11 1.72 2.67 -41.78
C GLY A 11 0.60 3.70 -41.91
N ALA A 12 -0.61 3.25 -42.20
CA ALA A 12 -1.78 4.09 -42.19
C ALA A 12 -2.16 4.43 -40.74
N PHE A 13 -2.10 5.73 -40.40
CA PHE A 13 -2.79 6.23 -39.22
C PHE A 13 -4.26 5.77 -39.30
N PRO A 14 -4.87 5.37 -38.17
CA PRO A 14 -6.27 4.99 -38.19
C PRO A 14 -7.08 6.15 -38.77
N ALA A 15 -7.97 5.83 -39.71
CA ALA A 15 -8.88 6.82 -40.28
C ALA A 15 -9.69 7.42 -39.11
N VAL A 16 -9.50 8.72 -38.88
CA VAL A 16 -10.30 9.46 -37.89
C VAL A 16 -11.57 9.93 -38.59
N ASP A 17 -12.72 9.57 -38.01
CA ASP A 17 -14.03 9.91 -38.56
C ASP A 17 -14.34 11.38 -38.27
N ALA A 18 -13.89 12.27 -39.17
CA ALA A 18 -14.05 13.72 -39.04
C ALA A 18 -15.52 14.16 -38.99
N ALA A 19 -16.45 13.31 -39.46
CA ALA A 19 -17.89 13.56 -39.36
C ALA A 19 -18.44 13.33 -37.95
N GLU A 20 -17.84 12.43 -37.17
CA GLU A 20 -18.24 12.15 -35.80
C GLU A 20 -17.70 13.21 -34.83
N GLU A 21 -16.49 13.72 -35.09
CA GLU A 21 -15.84 14.75 -34.26
C GLU A 21 -16.39 16.18 -34.49
N LEU A 22 -17.07 16.45 -35.60
CA LEU A 22 -17.67 17.77 -35.90
C LEU A 22 -19.06 17.98 -35.28
N ASN A 23 -19.50 17.09 -34.38
CA ASN A 23 -20.75 17.21 -33.64
C ASN A 23 -20.48 17.55 -32.15
N PRO A 24 -20.17 18.81 -31.82
CA PRO A 24 -20.00 19.23 -30.43
C PRO A 24 -21.29 19.06 -29.59
N GLY A 25 -22.43 18.77 -30.23
CA GLY A 25 -23.71 18.51 -29.56
C GLY A 25 -23.88 17.08 -29.02
N LEU A 26 -23.09 16.10 -29.46
CA LEU A 26 -23.18 14.70 -29.02
C LEU A 26 -22.28 14.41 -27.81
N ASN A 27 -21.20 15.17 -27.65
CA ASN A 27 -20.30 15.09 -26.50
C ASN A 27 -20.69 16.09 -25.41
N LYS A 28 -21.95 16.06 -24.95
CA LYS A 28 -22.44 16.93 -23.85
C LYS A 28 -21.92 16.49 -22.47
N GLU A 29 -21.36 15.30 -22.36
CA GLU A 29 -20.80 14.73 -21.13
C GLU A 29 -19.27 14.61 -21.22
N LEU A 30 -18.60 15.68 -21.64
CA LEU A 30 -17.22 15.88 -21.23
C LEU A 30 -17.24 16.05 -19.70
N LYS A 31 -17.03 14.96 -18.97
CA LYS A 31 -16.62 15.02 -17.57
C LYS A 31 -15.39 15.90 -17.56
N ALA A 32 -15.57 17.16 -17.14
CA ALA A 32 -14.46 18.06 -16.91
C ALA A 32 -13.48 17.31 -16.02
N ASP A 33 -12.28 17.06 -16.53
CA ASP A 33 -11.23 16.45 -15.71
C ASP A 33 -11.13 17.28 -14.43
N ALA A 34 -11.18 16.56 -13.30
CA ALA A 34 -11.21 17.18 -11.99
C ALA A 34 -10.16 18.29 -11.94
N THR A 35 -10.56 19.47 -11.48
CA THR A 35 -9.64 20.61 -11.53
C THR A 35 -8.36 20.26 -10.77
N PRO A 36 -7.18 20.77 -11.16
CA PRO A 36 -5.94 20.51 -10.45
C PRO A 36 -6.03 20.79 -8.94
N ALA A 37 -6.88 21.76 -8.54
CA ALA A 37 -7.19 22.06 -7.15
C ALA A 37 -7.99 20.94 -6.46
N GLU A 38 -8.95 20.33 -7.13
CA GLU A 38 -9.75 19.22 -6.61
C GLU A 38 -8.93 17.92 -6.51
N ILE A 39 -8.02 17.68 -7.45
CA ILE A 39 -7.05 16.58 -7.39
C ILE A 39 -6.04 16.81 -6.26
N ALA A 40 -5.56 18.06 -6.08
CA ALA A 40 -4.69 18.43 -4.97
C ALA A 40 -5.39 18.30 -3.60
N ALA A 41 -6.66 18.69 -3.52
CA ALA A 41 -7.46 18.55 -2.30
C ALA A 41 -7.70 17.06 -1.96
N THR A 42 -8.10 16.27 -2.95
CA THR A 42 -8.31 14.82 -2.80
C THR A 42 -7.03 14.08 -2.41
N SER A 43 -5.91 14.37 -3.08
CA SER A 43 -4.61 13.75 -2.76
C SER A 43 -4.13 14.12 -1.36
N LYS A 44 -4.32 15.38 -0.93
CA LYS A 44 -3.97 15.83 0.42
C LYS A 44 -4.83 15.13 1.48
N TYR A 45 -6.14 15.01 1.24
CA TYR A 45 -7.06 14.29 2.13
C TYR A 45 -6.70 12.81 2.27
N ILE A 46 -6.41 12.13 1.16
CA ILE A 46 -5.98 10.71 1.18
C ILE A 46 -4.66 10.55 1.94
N LYS A 47 -3.70 11.46 1.75
CA LYS A 47 -2.41 11.41 2.41
C LYS A 47 -2.52 11.64 3.92
N GLU A 48 -3.37 12.58 4.35
CA GLU A 48 -3.62 12.86 5.76
C GLU A 48 -4.31 11.69 6.47
N GLN A 49 -5.31 11.06 5.83
CA GLN A 49 -5.95 9.87 6.40
C GLN A 49 -4.99 8.67 6.51
N ALA A 50 -4.13 8.47 5.52
CA ALA A 50 -3.11 7.43 5.57
C ALA A 50 -2.10 7.67 6.71
N ASP A 51 -1.76 8.92 6.99
CA ASP A 51 -0.84 9.28 8.07
C ASP A 51 -1.46 9.06 9.45
N ILE A 52 -2.72 9.47 9.63
CA ILE A 52 -3.49 9.23 10.87
C ILE A 52 -3.63 7.73 11.16
N GLU A 53 -3.91 6.93 10.13
CA GLU A 53 -4.06 5.49 10.30
C GLU A 53 -2.73 4.79 10.60
N ARG A 54 -1.63 5.21 9.95
CA ARG A 54 -0.28 4.73 10.29
C ARG A 54 0.09 5.08 11.72
N ASN A 55 -0.15 6.30 12.16
CA ASN A 55 0.14 6.73 13.53
C ASN A 55 -0.66 5.89 14.56
N ARG A 56 -1.95 5.63 14.31
CA ARG A 56 -2.76 4.76 15.18
C ARG A 56 -2.24 3.31 15.23
N LYS A 57 -1.78 2.75 14.11
CA LYS A 57 -1.18 1.40 14.07
C LYS A 57 0.14 1.36 14.85
N ASN A 58 1.01 2.34 14.64
CA ASN A 58 2.29 2.44 15.35
C ASN A 58 2.14 2.57 16.87
N VAL A 59 1.16 3.34 17.35
CA VAL A 59 0.88 3.47 18.80
C VAL A 59 0.38 2.15 19.39
N LYS A 60 -0.52 1.46 18.69
CA LYS A 60 -1.03 0.15 19.11
C LYS A 60 0.08 -0.91 19.14
N ASP A 61 0.90 -0.97 18.10
CA ASP A 61 2.02 -1.91 18.00
C ASP A 61 3.12 -1.60 19.03
N GLY A 62 3.39 -0.32 19.29
CA GLY A 62 4.31 0.10 20.34
C GLY A 62 3.86 -0.39 21.72
N LEU A 63 2.58 -0.21 22.06
CA LEU A 63 2.03 -0.67 23.33
C LEU A 63 2.02 -2.20 23.44
N GLN A 64 1.72 -2.91 22.35
CA GLN A 64 1.78 -4.38 22.32
C GLN A 64 3.21 -4.90 22.46
N LYS A 65 4.19 -4.25 21.80
CA LYS A 65 5.62 -4.58 21.95
C LYS A 65 6.09 -4.38 23.39
N VAL A 66 5.73 -3.27 24.03
CA VAL A 66 6.09 -3.01 25.44
C VAL A 66 5.45 -4.06 26.37
N LYS A 67 4.15 -4.37 26.21
CA LYS A 67 3.49 -5.44 27.00
C LYS A 67 4.19 -6.79 26.80
N SER A 68 4.49 -7.16 25.56
CA SER A 68 5.19 -8.41 25.25
C SER A 68 6.59 -8.45 25.87
N ALA A 69 7.34 -7.35 25.78
CA ALA A 69 8.68 -7.25 26.37
C ALA A 69 8.67 -7.41 27.90
N ILE A 70 7.68 -6.84 28.59
CA ILE A 70 7.53 -7.00 30.06
C ILE A 70 7.20 -8.45 30.42
N ILE A 71 6.34 -9.14 29.66
CA ILE A 71 6.01 -10.54 29.92
C ILE A 71 7.24 -11.42 29.71
N VAL A 72 7.94 -11.25 28.58
CA VAL A 72 9.14 -12.03 28.25
C VAL A 72 10.25 -11.80 29.28
N SER A 73 10.46 -10.55 29.71
CA SER A 73 11.48 -10.25 30.74
C SER A 73 11.14 -10.88 32.09
N GLY A 74 9.86 -10.89 32.48
CA GLY A 74 9.40 -11.55 33.69
C GLY A 74 9.65 -13.06 33.69
N VAL A 75 9.38 -13.73 32.56
CA VAL A 75 9.60 -15.19 32.41
C VAL A 75 11.08 -15.54 32.57
N VAL A 76 11.98 -14.79 31.92
CA VAL A 76 13.43 -15.06 32.01
C VAL A 76 13.93 -14.97 33.45
N VAL A 77 13.51 -13.94 34.20
CA VAL A 77 13.89 -13.79 35.61
C VAL A 77 13.36 -14.94 36.47
N ALA A 78 12.10 -15.36 36.24
CA ALA A 78 11.51 -16.49 36.95
C ALA A 78 12.25 -17.81 36.69
N VAL A 79 12.65 -18.08 35.44
CA VAL A 79 13.42 -19.28 35.07
C VAL A 79 14.78 -19.30 35.77
N ILE A 80 15.52 -18.18 35.74
CA ILE A 80 16.82 -18.07 36.44
C ILE A 80 16.63 -18.26 37.94
N GLY A 81 15.59 -17.65 38.53
CA GLY A 81 15.26 -17.81 39.94
C GLY A 81 14.94 -19.24 40.35
N ALA A 82 14.20 -19.98 39.50
CA ALA A 82 13.87 -21.39 39.75
C ALA A 82 15.12 -22.28 39.72
N ILE A 83 15.97 -22.12 38.71
CA ILE A 83 17.24 -22.87 38.60
C ILE A 83 18.13 -22.56 39.80
N PHE A 84 18.23 -21.28 40.19
CA PHE A 84 19.03 -20.85 41.33
C PHE A 84 18.50 -21.44 42.64
N ALA A 85 17.19 -21.46 42.86
CA ALA A 85 16.58 -22.05 44.05
C ALA A 85 16.84 -23.57 44.15
N ILE A 86 16.68 -24.29 43.05
CA ILE A 86 16.95 -25.74 43.00
C ILE A 86 18.43 -26.02 43.28
N THR A 87 19.32 -25.30 42.60
CA THR A 87 20.78 -25.49 42.74
C THR A 87 21.27 -25.12 44.14
N LYS A 88 20.75 -24.02 44.73
CA LYS A 88 21.07 -23.63 46.11
C LYS A 88 20.63 -24.70 47.10
N LYS A 89 19.42 -25.26 46.94
CA LYS A 89 18.90 -26.31 47.82
C LYS A 89 19.68 -27.63 47.73
N LEU A 90 20.30 -27.92 46.59
CA LEU A 90 21.21 -29.06 46.41
C LEU A 90 22.60 -28.84 47.00
N ARG A 91 23.12 -27.60 47.00
CA ARG A 91 24.46 -27.25 47.49
C ARG A 91 24.56 -27.16 49.02
N GLU A 92 23.43 -27.10 49.71
CA GLU A 92 23.34 -27.04 51.18
C GLU A 92 23.23 -28.44 51.84
N LYS A 93 23.32 -29.52 51.05
CA LYS A 93 23.53 -30.91 51.52
C LYS A 93 24.95 -31.37 51.20
#